data_AF-A0A7S2BV61-F1
#
_entry.id   AF-A0A7S2BV61-F1
#
_cell.length_a   1.000
_cell.length_b   1.000
_cell.length_c   1.000
_cell.angle_alpha   90.00
_cell.angle_beta   90.00
_cell.angle_gamma   90.00
#
_symmetry.space_group_name_H-M   'P 1'
#
loop_
_entity.id
_entity.type
_entity.pdbx_description
1 polymer ?
#
loop_
_entity_poly.entity_id
_entity_poly.type
_entity_poly.pdbx_seq_one_letter_code
_entity_poly.pdbx_strand_id
1 'polypeptide(L)'
;PSERTAHEAGGGAGGGAQAKEVLDLHKTVDNLFEEEESLLNLHMNVIQENAELLTEEGRLLQNIQGDEVGDYDIDAYAGRLQEILDRKAELITMLQEQLSSFRHQLQEEEDASQRIGQMPSY
;
A
#
# COMPACT_ATOMS: atom_id res chain seq x y z
N PRO A 1 -3.92 2.36 70.79
CA PRO A 1 -2.57 2.15 70.23
C PRO A 1 -2.65 1.11 69.11
N SER A 2 -2.81 1.53 67.85
CA SER A 2 -1.68 1.79 66.91
C SER A 2 -0.90 0.51 66.60
N GLU A 3 -0.60 0.09 65.39
CA GLU A 3 -0.88 0.50 64.01
C GLU A 3 -0.16 -0.54 63.12
N ARG A 4 -0.39 -0.51 61.80
CA ARG A 4 0.43 -1.10 60.71
C ARG A 4 0.23 -2.58 60.34
N THR A 5 -0.82 -2.76 59.55
CA THR A 5 -0.78 -3.51 58.29
C THR A 5 0.37 -3.03 57.38
N ALA A 6 1.17 -3.97 56.87
CA ALA A 6 2.09 -3.77 55.75
C ALA A 6 2.30 -5.12 55.02
N HIS A 7 2.57 -4.99 53.71
CA HIS A 7 2.87 -6.02 52.70
C HIS A 7 1.66 -6.82 52.14
N GLU A 8 1.43 -6.89 50.83
CA GLU A 8 2.17 -6.35 49.69
C GLU A 8 1.25 -6.43 48.45
N ALA A 9 1.10 -5.32 47.74
CA ALA A 9 0.34 -5.23 46.52
C ALA A 9 1.20 -5.77 45.35
N GLY A 10 1.02 -7.04 44.99
CA GLY A 10 1.57 -7.62 43.78
C GLY A 10 0.45 -8.04 42.85
N GLY A 11 0.11 -7.25 41.84
CA GLY A 11 -0.93 -7.63 40.87
C GLY A 11 -1.28 -6.67 39.73
N GLY A 12 -0.60 -5.52 39.60
CA GLY A 12 -1.02 -4.48 38.63
C GLY A 12 -0.35 -4.50 37.26
N ALA A 13 0.76 -5.22 37.06
CA ALA A 13 1.59 -5.06 35.87
C ALA A 13 1.14 -5.92 34.66
N GLY A 14 0.47 -7.06 34.88
CA GLY A 14 0.10 -8.00 33.82
C GLY A 14 -1.06 -7.54 32.94
N GLY A 15 -2.13 -7.00 33.53
CA GLY A 15 -3.33 -6.60 32.78
C GLY A 15 -3.15 -5.35 31.90
N GLY A 16 -2.25 -4.44 32.29
CA GLY A 16 -1.98 -3.22 31.52
C GLY A 16 -1.17 -3.47 30.24
N ALA A 17 -0.24 -4.42 30.27
CA ALA A 17 0.53 -4.81 29.09
C ALA A 17 -0.34 -5.55 28.06
N GLN A 18 -1.21 -6.43 28.55
CA GLN A 18 -2.12 -7.23 27.72
C GLN A 18 -3.20 -6.37 27.05
N ALA A 19 -3.77 -5.39 27.78
CA ALA A 19 -4.69 -4.41 27.20
C ALA A 19 -4.02 -3.53 26.13
N LYS A 20 -2.75 -3.17 26.33
CA LYS A 20 -1.99 -2.39 25.34
C LYS A 20 -1.75 -3.16 24.05
N GLU A 21 -1.32 -4.42 24.14
CA GLU A 21 -1.09 -5.26 22.95
C GLU A 21 -2.36 -5.49 22.13
N VAL A 22 -3.51 -5.71 22.79
CA VAL A 22 -4.81 -5.83 22.11
C VAL A 22 -5.23 -4.53 21.43
N LEU A 23 -4.99 -3.36 22.06
CA LEU A 23 -5.25 -2.06 21.43
C LEU A 23 -4.33 -1.80 20.24
N ASP A 24 -3.05 -2.18 20.35
CA ASP A 24 -2.07 -2.06 19.26
C ASP A 24 -2.48 -2.96 18.07
N LEU A 25 -2.99 -4.17 18.32
CA LEU A 25 -3.54 -5.05 17.28
C LEU A 25 -4.76 -4.42 16.60
N HIS A 26 -5.76 -3.96 17.36
CA HIS A 26 -6.96 -3.34 16.79
C HIS A 26 -6.62 -2.16 15.88
N LYS A 27 -5.70 -1.29 16.31
CA LYS A 27 -5.24 -0.17 15.49
C LYS A 27 -4.53 -0.63 14.21
N THR A 28 -3.74 -1.70 14.29
CA THR A 28 -3.01 -2.25 13.13
C THR A 28 -3.99 -2.82 12.11
N VAL A 29 -5.03 -3.52 12.57
CA VAL A 29 -6.09 -4.08 11.72
C VAL A 29 -6.92 -2.99 11.04
N ASP A 30 -7.33 -1.96 11.79
CA ASP A 30 -8.11 -0.84 11.22
C ASP A 30 -7.32 -0.10 10.12
N ASN A 31 -6.02 0.17 10.36
CA ASN A 31 -5.14 0.76 9.36
C ASN A 31 -4.98 -0.13 8.12
N LEU A 32 -4.89 -1.45 8.31
CA LEU A 32 -4.67 -2.40 7.23
C LEU A 32 -5.84 -2.41 6.23
N PHE A 33 -7.09 -2.30 6.72
CA PHE A 33 -8.26 -2.20 5.86
C PHE A 33 -8.26 -0.93 5.00
N GLU A 34 -7.89 0.21 5.58
CA GLU A 34 -7.78 1.48 4.84
C GLU A 34 -6.68 1.40 3.77
N GLU A 35 -5.54 0.79 4.08
CA GLU A 35 -4.46 0.61 3.12
C GLU A 35 -4.79 -0.39 2.01
N GLU A 36 -5.53 -1.45 2.33
CA GLU A 36 -6.03 -2.41 1.34
C GLU A 36 -6.95 -1.70 0.34
N GLU A 37 -7.94 -0.95 0.82
CA GLU A 37 -8.86 -0.22 -0.05
C GLU A 37 -8.11 0.81 -0.90
N SER A 38 -7.16 1.54 -0.32
CA SER A 38 -6.30 2.47 -1.06
C SER A 38 -5.50 1.78 -2.16
N LEU A 39 -4.86 0.64 -1.85
CA LEU A 39 -4.09 -0.13 -2.83
C LEU A 39 -4.97 -0.65 -3.98
N LEU A 40 -6.14 -1.19 -3.67
CA LEU A 40 -7.07 -1.71 -4.67
C LEU A 40 -7.59 -0.60 -5.59
N ASN A 41 -7.95 0.56 -5.02
CA ASN A 41 -8.38 1.72 -5.78
C ASN A 41 -7.26 2.25 -6.68
N LEU A 42 -6.04 2.38 -6.15
CA LEU A 42 -4.88 2.78 -6.94
C LEU A 42 -4.61 1.80 -8.09
N HIS A 43 -4.64 0.50 -7.82
CA HIS A 43 -4.44 -0.54 -8.83
C HIS A 43 -5.49 -0.44 -9.95
N MET A 44 -6.76 -0.24 -9.60
CA MET A 44 -7.84 -0.05 -10.58
C MET A 44 -7.61 1.19 -11.46
N ASN A 45 -7.21 2.32 -10.86
CA ASN A 45 -6.89 3.54 -11.59
C ASN A 45 -5.70 3.34 -12.55
N VAL A 46 -4.64 2.67 -12.08
CA VAL A 46 -3.46 2.34 -12.90
C VAL A 46 -3.83 1.45 -14.09
N ILE A 47 -4.75 0.49 -13.93
CA ILE A 47 -5.25 -0.32 -15.05
C ILE A 47 -5.98 0.55 -16.07
N GLN A 48 -6.89 1.40 -15.61
CA GLN A 48 -7.70 2.25 -16.49
C GLN A 48 -6.81 3.20 -17.29
N GLU A 49 -5.88 3.88 -16.61
CA GLU A 49 -4.97 4.82 -17.26
C GLU A 49 -4.02 4.10 -18.24
N ASN A 50 -3.50 2.92 -17.89
CA ASN A 50 -2.70 2.14 -18.83
C ASN A 50 -3.48 1.73 -20.09
N ALA A 51 -4.79 1.45 -19.98
CA ALA A 51 -5.62 1.13 -21.14
C ALA A 51 -5.84 2.35 -22.05
N GLU A 52 -5.95 3.54 -21.48
CA GLU A 52 -6.01 4.80 -22.22
C GLU A 52 -4.69 5.07 -22.96
N LEU A 53 -3.57 4.94 -22.26
CA LEU A 53 -2.22 5.07 -22.84
C LEU A 53 -1.98 4.05 -23.95
N LEU A 54 -2.42 2.80 -23.77
CA LEU A 54 -2.32 1.77 -24.81
C LEU A 54 -3.13 2.11 -26.07
N THR A 55 -4.33 2.66 -25.88
CA THR A 55 -5.15 3.14 -27.00
C THR A 55 -4.43 4.27 -27.75
N GLU A 56 -3.74 5.14 -27.01
CA GLU A 56 -2.96 6.22 -27.58
C GLU A 56 -1.74 5.73 -28.36
N GLU A 57 -0.97 4.78 -27.81
CA GLU A 57 0.13 4.11 -28.51
C GLU A 57 -0.34 3.47 -29.82
N GLY A 58 -1.52 2.84 -29.80
CA GLY A 58 -2.15 2.29 -31.00
C GLY A 58 -2.40 3.36 -32.08
N ARG A 59 -2.89 4.55 -31.69
CA ARG A 59 -3.09 5.67 -32.62
C ARG A 59 -1.78 6.21 -33.16
N LEU A 60 -0.75 6.33 -32.31
CA LEU A 60 0.58 6.76 -32.74
C LEU A 60 1.13 5.83 -33.83
N LEU A 61 0.99 4.52 -33.65
CA LEU A 61 1.42 3.55 -34.66
C LEU A 61 0.59 3.63 -35.95
N GLN A 62 -0.73 3.78 -35.86
CA GLN A 62 -1.60 3.94 -37.03
C GLN A 62 -1.23 5.19 -37.84
N ASN A 63 -0.92 6.30 -37.18
CA ASN A 63 -0.55 7.56 -37.83
C ASN A 63 0.78 7.43 -38.59
N ILE A 64 1.73 6.63 -38.08
CA ILE A 64 3.04 6.42 -38.73
C ILE A 64 2.96 5.41 -39.88
N GLN A 65 2.05 4.43 -39.80
CA GLN A 65 1.91 3.35 -40.77
C GLN A 65 0.91 3.64 -41.91
N GLY A 66 0.20 4.77 -41.86
CA GLY A 66 -0.79 5.15 -42.86
C GLY A 66 -0.18 5.50 -44.23
N ASP A 67 -0.93 5.21 -45.30
CA ASP A 67 -0.53 5.43 -46.71
C ASP A 67 -0.42 6.92 -47.13
N GLU A 68 -0.69 7.88 -46.23
CA GLU A 68 -0.40 9.31 -46.45
C GLU A 68 1.09 9.60 -46.29
N VAL A 69 1.87 9.03 -47.23
CA VAL A 69 3.31 9.18 -47.34
C VAL A 69 3.63 10.60 -47.78
N GLY A 70 3.91 11.48 -46.82
CA GLY A 70 4.39 12.82 -47.12
C GLY A 70 4.89 13.64 -45.92
N ASP A 71 4.27 13.50 -44.75
CA ASP A 71 4.49 14.46 -43.65
C ASP A 71 4.37 13.83 -42.24
N TYR A 72 4.72 12.54 -42.09
CA TYR A 72 4.74 11.94 -40.75
C TYR A 72 5.94 12.49 -39.96
N ASP A 73 5.64 13.27 -38.92
CA ASP A 73 6.64 13.85 -38.03
C ASP A 73 7.12 12.79 -37.03
N ILE A 74 8.27 12.18 -37.36
CA ILE A 74 8.91 11.16 -36.52
C ILE A 74 9.39 11.73 -35.19
N ASP A 75 9.74 13.02 -35.14
CA ASP A 75 10.17 13.68 -33.92
C ASP A 75 8.96 13.87 -32.98
N ALA A 76 7.80 14.25 -33.52
CA ALA A 76 6.55 14.29 -32.77
C ALA A 76 6.13 12.91 -32.24
N TYR A 77 6.28 11.84 -33.04
CA TYR A 77 6.04 10.47 -32.58
C TYR A 77 6.96 10.09 -31.42
N ALA A 78 8.27 10.32 -31.57
CA ALA A 78 9.26 9.97 -30.56
C ALA A 78 9.02 10.75 -29.26
N GLY A 79 8.71 12.05 -29.36
CA GLY A 79 8.35 12.88 -28.21
C GLY A 79 7.12 12.36 -27.50
N ARG A 80 6.05 12.03 -28.24
CA ARG A 80 4.81 11.55 -27.62
C ARG A 80 4.97 10.16 -27.00
N LEU A 81 5.72 9.27 -27.65
CA LEU A 81 6.06 7.97 -27.09
C LEU A 81 6.84 8.12 -25.77
N GLN A 82 7.80 9.05 -25.72
CA GLN A 82 8.55 9.32 -24.48
C GLN A 82 7.62 9.75 -23.34
N GLU A 83 6.69 10.68 -23.60
CA GLU A 83 5.71 11.13 -22.60
C GLU A 83 4.85 9.98 -22.07
N ILE A 84 4.39 9.08 -22.95
CA ILE A 84 3.62 7.89 -22.57
C ILE A 84 4.47 6.96 -21.69
N LEU A 85 5.72 6.72 -22.06
CA LEU A 85 6.63 5.84 -21.31
C LEU A 85 6.95 6.41 -19.93
N ASP A 86 7.20 7.72 -19.85
CA ASP A 86 7.44 8.41 -18.58
C ASP A 86 6.22 8.28 -17.66
N ARG A 87 5.02 8.47 -18.21
CA ARG A 87 3.79 8.32 -17.42
C ARG A 87 3.58 6.88 -16.95
N LYS A 88 3.82 5.88 -17.79
CA LYS A 88 3.75 4.47 -17.38
C LYS A 88 4.76 4.14 -16.28
N ALA A 89 5.98 4.67 -16.37
CA ALA A 89 7.02 4.48 -15.36
C ALA A 89 6.60 5.09 -14.02
N GLU A 90 5.99 6.28 -14.02
CA GLU A 90 5.42 6.91 -12.84
C GLU A 90 4.33 6.04 -12.21
N LEU A 91 3.34 5.58 -12.99
CA LEU A 91 2.26 4.72 -12.52
C LEU A 91 2.76 3.41 -11.91
N ILE A 92 3.77 2.79 -12.53
CA ILE A 92 4.41 1.58 -12.00
C ILE A 92 5.08 1.87 -10.65
N THR A 93 5.81 2.98 -10.56
CA THR A 93 6.50 3.38 -9.33
C THR A 93 5.50 3.60 -8.20
N MET A 94 4.43 4.37 -8.44
CA MET A 94 3.37 4.62 -7.46
C MET A 94 2.73 3.31 -6.96
N LEU A 95 2.40 2.40 -7.86
CA LEU A 95 1.79 1.12 -7.47
C LEU A 95 2.77 0.23 -6.70
N GLN A 96 4.05 0.22 -7.06
CA GLN A 96 5.09 -0.51 -6.34
C GLN A 96 5.29 0.02 -4.92
N GLU A 97 5.31 1.34 -4.75
CA GLU A 97 5.44 1.99 -3.44
C GLU A 97 4.26 1.63 -2.53
N GLN A 98 3.02 1.78 -3.03
CA GLN A 98 1.81 1.45 -2.26
C GLN A 98 1.76 -0.05 -1.91
N LEU A 99 2.10 -0.93 -2.85
CA LEU A 99 2.17 -2.37 -2.60
C LEU A 99 3.25 -2.72 -1.56
N SER A 100 4.40 -2.05 -1.61
CA SER A 100 5.46 -2.24 -0.61
C SER A 100 5.02 -1.81 0.78
N SER A 101 4.32 -0.67 0.90
CA SER A 101 3.75 -0.21 2.18
C SER A 101 2.76 -1.23 2.73
N PHE A 102 1.79 -1.65 1.93
CA PHE A 102 0.77 -2.60 2.35
C PHE A 102 1.37 -3.94 2.82
N ARG A 103 2.37 -4.46 2.08
CA ARG A 103 3.09 -5.68 2.48
C ARG A 103 3.86 -5.52 3.79
N HIS A 104 4.40 -4.33 4.06
CA HIS A 104 5.07 -4.07 5.33
C HIS A 104 4.06 -4.11 6.47
N GLN A 105 2.88 -3.51 6.31
CA GLN A 105 1.83 -3.52 7.34
C GLN A 105 1.26 -4.91 7.60
N LEU A 106 1.11 -5.74 6.57
CA LEU A 106 0.76 -7.15 6.74
C LEU A 106 1.75 -7.87 7.66
N GLN A 107 3.05 -7.61 7.50
CA GLN A 107 4.07 -8.21 8.36
C GLN A 107 3.96 -7.71 9.81
N GLU A 108 3.70 -6.41 10.01
CA GLU A 108 3.53 -5.83 11.35
C GLU A 108 2.29 -6.40 12.07
N GLU A 109 1.20 -6.63 11.34
CA GLU A 109 -0.01 -7.29 11.85
C GLU A 109 0.29 -8.73 12.26
N GLU A 110 0.94 -9.52 11.39
CA GLU A 110 1.31 -10.90 11.70
C GLU A 110 2.19 -10.99 12.96
N ASP A 111 3.16 -10.08 13.10
CA ASP A 111 4.06 -10.00 14.25
C ASP A 111 3.31 -9.57 15.53
N ALA A 112 2.30 -8.71 15.43
CA ALA A 112 1.43 -8.34 16.55
C ALA A 112 0.53 -9.51 16.98
N SER A 113 -0.08 -10.19 16.01
CA SER A 113 -0.92 -11.38 16.22
C SER A 113 -0.15 -12.53 16.87
N GLN A 114 1.10 -12.77 16.47
CA GLN A 114 1.96 -13.79 17.10
C GLN A 114 2.30 -13.45 18.56
N ARG A 115 2.57 -12.18 18.89
CA ARG A 115 2.88 -11.75 20.26
C ARG A 115 1.70 -12.01 21.21
N ILE A 116 0.48 -11.68 20.77
CA ILE A 116 -0.74 -11.94 21.55
C ILE A 116 -1.00 -13.44 21.69
N GLY A 117 -0.80 -14.23 20.61
CA GLY A 117 -0.97 -15.68 20.65
C GLY A 117 0.03 -16.43 21.54
N GLN A 118 1.19 -15.85 21.82
CA GLN A 118 2.21 -16.39 22.72
C GLN A 118 2.02 -15.99 24.19
N MET A 119 1.06 -15.11 24.51
CA MET A 119 0.79 -14.75 25.90
C MET A 119 0.19 -15.93 26.68
N PRO A 120 0.75 -16.29 27.85
CA PRO A 120 0.16 -17.32 28.68
C PRO A 120 -1.20 -16.86 29.22
N SER A 121 -2.23 -17.67 28.98
CA SER A 121 -3.55 -17.50 29.60
C SER A 121 -3.43 -17.89 31.08
N TYR A 122 -3.50 -16.90 31.99
CA TYR A 122 -3.44 -17.09 33.44
C TYR A 122 -4.81 -16.88 34.09
#